data_AF-A0A3L6T2V0-F1
#
_entry.id   AF-A0A3L6T2V0-F1
#
_cell.length_a   1.000
_cell.length_b   1.000
_cell.length_c   1.000
_cell.angle_alpha   90.00
_cell.angle_beta   90.00
_cell.angle_gamma   90.00
#
_symmetry.space_group_name_H-M   'P 1'
#
loop_
_entity.id
_entity.type
_entity.pdbx_description
1 polymer ?
#
loop_
_entity_poly.entity_id
_entity_poly.type
_entity_poly.pdbx_seq_one_letter_code
_entity_poly.pdbx_strand_id
1 'polypeptide(L)'
;MAATTVRDMLYFYSNARAAYERFIENGSKPELARNAVALLLWLDQGRQHVMRHLPGLTKDAVGHLAHEANAVLDRLHQDSLLLPPTPLISALCQNGGGIDPGSFAFNQDLIVRGVAEILDGVGTLIFDDRLYHLYRRHQTGLLGRYPELEAPYISLPVTVPEDCRSMFITFSKGQSVERDEIFDYFRHKWGDCIVRVLLEKTTGGRTTPMYGRIIFRSEAFVSLVLNGEDRAAIFIRDREIWLRKYIPRPHNG
;
A
#
# COMPACT_ATOMS: atom_id res chain seq x y z
N MET A 1 -30.11 12.96 -4.75
CA MET A 1 -28.76 13.34 -4.28
C MET A 1 -27.84 13.32 -5.49
N ALA A 2 -27.09 14.39 -5.75
CA ALA A 2 -26.08 14.37 -6.81
C ALA A 2 -25.01 13.33 -6.43
N ALA A 3 -24.55 12.54 -7.41
CA ALA A 3 -23.45 11.60 -7.19
C ALA A 3 -22.17 12.41 -6.91
N THR A 4 -21.40 12.02 -5.89
CA THR A 4 -20.07 12.59 -5.63
C THR A 4 -19.21 12.40 -6.87
N THR A 5 -18.61 13.47 -7.38
CA THR A 5 -17.77 13.42 -8.58
C THR A 5 -16.31 13.15 -8.22
N VAL A 6 -15.50 12.76 -9.21
CA VAL A 6 -14.04 12.66 -9.06
C VAL A 6 -13.44 13.99 -8.58
N ARG A 7 -13.94 15.13 -9.11
CA ARG A 7 -13.54 16.47 -8.64
C ARG A 7 -13.79 16.66 -7.16
N ASP A 8 -14.97 16.28 -6.67
CA ASP A 8 -15.33 16.45 -5.26
C ASP A 8 -14.40 15.65 -4.35
N MET A 9 -14.03 14.44 -4.78
CA MET A 9 -13.06 13.60 -4.06
C MET A 9 -11.65 14.20 -4.06
N LEU A 10 -11.16 14.69 -5.20
CA LEU A 10 -9.86 15.36 -5.28
C LEU A 10 -9.81 16.62 -4.42
N TYR A 11 -10.91 17.36 -4.35
CA TYR A 11 -11.04 18.50 -3.45
C TYR A 11 -11.01 18.05 -1.97
N PHE A 12 -11.80 17.03 -1.61
CA PHE A 12 -11.88 16.54 -0.23
C PHE A 12 -10.52 15.98 0.27
N TYR A 13 -9.77 15.30 -0.59
CA TYR A 13 -8.46 14.72 -0.29
C TYR A 13 -7.28 15.62 -0.72
N SER A 14 -7.48 16.92 -0.93
CA SER A 14 -6.41 17.83 -1.37
C SER A 14 -5.22 17.86 -0.40
N ASN A 15 -5.47 17.73 0.90
CA ASN A 15 -4.41 17.69 1.91
C ASN A 15 -3.58 16.41 1.82
N ALA A 16 -4.20 15.29 1.49
CA ALA A 16 -3.50 14.02 1.27
C ALA A 16 -2.59 14.09 0.04
N ARG A 17 -3.07 14.72 -1.04
CA ARG A 17 -2.25 14.99 -2.24
C ARG A 17 -1.08 15.92 -1.91
N ALA A 18 -1.33 17.00 -1.17
CA ALA A 18 -0.27 17.91 -0.74
C ALA A 18 0.77 17.20 0.14
N ALA A 19 0.33 16.32 1.05
CA ALA A 19 1.22 15.49 1.86
C ALA A 19 2.11 14.58 0.99
N TYR A 20 1.52 13.92 -0.01
CA TYR A 20 2.26 13.12 -0.98
C TYR A 20 3.32 13.96 -1.71
N GLU A 21 2.95 15.12 -2.25
CA GLU A 21 3.90 16.01 -2.94
C GLU A 21 5.05 16.44 -2.03
N ARG A 22 4.77 16.78 -0.78
CA ARG A 22 5.81 17.13 0.20
C ARG A 22 6.74 15.96 0.50
N PHE A 23 6.24 14.72 0.53
CA PHE A 23 7.09 13.55 0.71
C PHE A 23 8.01 13.34 -0.49
N ILE A 24 7.51 13.53 -1.72
CA ILE A 24 8.29 13.47 -2.96
C ILE A 24 9.35 14.58 -3.00
N GLU A 25 8.98 15.82 -2.69
CA GLU A 25 9.89 16.98 -2.63
C GLU A 25 11.00 16.80 -1.58
N ASN A 26 10.74 15.99 -0.56
CA ASN A 26 11.73 15.63 0.45
C ASN A 26 12.58 14.40 0.07
N GLY A 27 12.43 13.89 -1.16
CA GLY A 27 13.24 12.80 -1.70
C GLY A 27 12.69 11.39 -1.45
N SER A 28 11.45 11.25 -0.98
CA SER A 28 10.83 9.92 -0.83
C SER A 28 10.55 9.31 -2.20
N LYS A 29 10.76 7.98 -2.32
CA LYS A 29 10.29 7.23 -3.49
C LYS A 29 8.74 7.32 -3.58
N PRO A 30 8.16 7.37 -4.79
CA PRO A 30 6.70 7.43 -4.98
C PRO A 30 5.91 6.38 -4.21
N GLU A 31 6.38 5.14 -4.20
CA GLU A 31 5.71 4.02 -3.56
C GLU A 31 5.70 4.15 -2.03
N LEU A 32 6.84 4.54 -1.44
CA LEU A 32 6.97 4.81 0.00
C LEU A 32 6.09 5.99 0.41
N ALA A 33 6.13 7.08 -0.37
CA ALA A 33 5.31 8.26 -0.12
C ALA A 33 3.81 7.90 -0.17
N ARG A 34 3.41 7.10 -1.16
CA ARG A 34 2.05 6.63 -1.34
C ARG A 34 1.58 5.78 -0.15
N ASN A 35 2.34 4.76 0.23
CA ASN A 35 1.97 3.87 1.32
C ASN A 35 1.92 4.63 2.66
N ALA A 36 2.88 5.54 2.91
CA ALA A 36 2.91 6.37 4.10
C ALA A 36 1.70 7.31 4.20
N VAL A 37 1.32 7.99 3.11
CA VAL A 37 0.12 8.84 3.09
C VAL A 37 -1.15 8.01 3.31
N ALA A 38 -1.24 6.81 2.74
CA ALA A 38 -2.37 5.91 2.96
C ALA A 38 -2.49 5.47 4.43
N LEU A 39 -1.37 5.16 5.09
CA LEU A 39 -1.34 4.88 6.54
C LEU A 39 -1.82 6.07 7.35
N LEU A 40 -1.34 7.28 7.05
CA LEU A 40 -1.76 8.49 7.75
C LEU A 40 -3.26 8.76 7.54
N LEU A 41 -3.79 8.53 6.34
CA LEU A 41 -5.24 8.62 6.08
C LEU A 41 -6.06 7.63 6.90
N TRP A 42 -5.56 6.40 7.04
CA TRP A 42 -6.19 5.37 7.84
C TRP A 42 -6.20 5.73 9.32
N LEU A 43 -5.07 6.24 9.84
CA LEU A 43 -4.95 6.73 11.22
C LEU A 43 -5.90 7.89 11.51
N ASP A 44 -6.10 8.74 10.52
CA ASP A 44 -7.04 9.85 10.56
C ASP A 44 -8.50 9.40 10.45
N GLN A 45 -8.77 8.10 10.32
CA GLN A 45 -10.09 7.52 10.09
C GLN A 45 -10.83 8.21 8.93
N GLY A 46 -10.08 8.70 7.93
CA GLY A 46 -10.60 9.47 6.80
C GLY A 46 -11.05 10.90 7.10
N ARG A 47 -10.84 11.43 8.32
CA ARG A 47 -11.31 12.75 8.77
C ARG A 47 -10.36 13.93 8.48
N GLN A 48 -9.17 13.66 7.91
CA GLN A 48 -8.18 14.67 7.50
C GLN A 48 -7.62 15.57 8.64
N HIS A 49 -7.74 15.22 9.92
CA HIS A 49 -7.11 15.94 11.04
C HIS A 49 -5.59 15.97 10.94
N VAL A 50 -4.94 14.80 10.79
CA VAL A 50 -3.48 14.69 10.68
C VAL A 50 -3.00 15.42 9.42
N MET A 51 -3.73 15.24 8.31
CA MET A 51 -3.38 15.84 7.02
C MET A 51 -3.50 17.36 7.01
N ARG A 52 -4.37 17.96 7.83
CA ARG A 52 -4.51 19.43 7.93
C ARG A 52 -3.31 20.10 8.60
N HIS A 53 -2.60 19.41 9.48
CA HIS A 53 -1.43 19.96 10.17
C HIS A 53 -0.15 19.84 9.33
N LEU A 54 -0.14 18.92 8.36
CA LEU A 54 1.03 18.60 7.55
C LEU A 54 1.56 19.80 6.75
N PRO A 55 0.75 20.71 6.16
CA PRO A 55 1.26 21.92 5.51
C PRO A 55 2.09 22.84 6.42
N GLY A 56 1.80 22.85 7.73
CA GLY A 56 2.52 23.67 8.70
C GLY A 56 3.85 23.09 9.19
N LEU A 57 4.15 21.82 8.86
CA LEU A 57 5.37 21.16 9.29
C LEU A 57 6.61 21.66 8.53
N THR A 58 7.76 21.69 9.20
CA THR A 58 9.05 21.96 8.55
C THR A 58 9.45 20.81 7.62
N LYS A 59 10.39 21.05 6.69
CA LYS A 59 10.91 20.00 5.80
C LYS A 59 11.47 18.81 6.58
N ASP A 60 12.20 19.08 7.66
CA ASP A 60 12.76 18.04 8.53
C ASP A 60 11.67 17.23 9.23
N ALA A 61 10.65 17.89 9.78
CA ALA A 61 9.53 17.22 10.43
C ALA A 61 8.73 16.34 9.46
N VAL A 62 8.55 16.78 8.21
CA VAL A 62 7.95 15.97 7.14
C VAL A 62 8.79 14.73 6.83
N GLY A 63 10.12 14.86 6.81
CA GLY A 63 11.03 13.73 6.61
C GLY A 63 10.95 12.71 7.74
N HIS A 64 10.95 13.19 8.99
CA HIS A 64 10.79 12.33 10.15
C HIS A 64 9.41 11.65 10.19
N LEU A 65 8.33 12.35 9.81
CA LEU A 65 7.00 11.76 9.72
C LEU A 65 6.92 10.66 8.66
N ALA A 66 7.50 10.89 7.48
CA ALA A 66 7.58 9.88 6.44
C ALA A 66 8.42 8.68 6.90
N HIS A 67 9.51 8.91 7.61
CA HIS A 67 10.33 7.84 8.19
C HIS A 67 9.55 7.01 9.21
N GLU A 68 8.84 7.65 10.15
CA GLU A 68 8.00 6.95 11.13
C GLU A 68 6.90 6.11 10.46
N ALA A 69 6.20 6.67 9.48
CA ALA A 69 5.14 5.98 8.77
C ALA A 69 5.66 4.75 8.01
N ASN A 70 6.79 4.89 7.31
CA ASN A 70 7.42 3.76 6.61
C ASN A 70 7.99 2.74 7.59
N ALA A 71 8.54 3.17 8.74
CA ALA A 71 9.00 2.25 9.77
C ALA A 71 7.85 1.42 10.36
N VAL A 72 6.65 2.00 10.52
CA VAL A 72 5.44 1.25 10.91
C VAL A 72 5.08 0.22 9.84
N LEU A 73 5.07 0.61 8.56
CA LEU A 73 4.77 -0.30 7.44
C LEU A 73 5.81 -1.43 7.30
N ASP A 74 7.10 -1.14 7.48
CA ASP A 74 8.16 -2.15 7.44
C ASP A 74 8.04 -3.16 8.58
N ARG A 75 7.53 -2.75 9.76
CA ARG A 75 7.21 -3.71 10.82
C ARG A 75 6.08 -4.63 10.43
N LEU A 76 5.17 -4.21 9.55
CA LEU A 76 4.14 -5.10 9.01
C LEU A 76 4.75 -6.27 8.20
N HIS A 77 6.07 -6.24 7.91
CA HIS A 77 6.80 -7.28 7.19
C HIS A 77 7.63 -8.18 8.12
N GLN A 78 8.03 -7.72 9.31
CA GLN A 78 8.90 -8.45 10.25
C GLN A 78 8.09 -9.12 11.37
N ASP A 79 8.60 -10.18 12.00
CA ASP A 79 7.91 -10.88 13.12
C ASP A 79 8.25 -10.26 14.49
N SER A 80 8.58 -8.97 14.50
CA SER A 80 8.97 -8.25 15.71
C SER A 80 7.76 -7.66 16.44
N LEU A 81 7.59 -8.01 17.71
CA LEU A 81 6.53 -7.50 18.59
C LEU A 81 6.75 -6.06 19.07
N LEU A 82 7.91 -5.47 18.80
CA LEU A 82 8.27 -4.12 19.22
C LEU A 82 8.16 -3.14 18.05
N LEU A 83 7.28 -2.14 18.21
CA LEU A 83 7.11 -1.05 17.26
C LEU A 83 8.23 -0.03 17.39
N PRO A 84 8.63 0.63 16.28
CA PRO A 84 9.52 1.77 16.35
C PRO A 84 8.89 2.90 17.16
N PRO A 85 9.70 3.76 17.79
CA PRO A 85 9.19 4.99 18.37
C PRO A 85 8.54 5.83 17.26
N THR A 86 7.28 6.22 17.48
CA THR A 86 6.49 7.02 16.53
C THR A 86 6.05 8.34 17.17
N PRO A 87 6.98 9.18 17.65
CA PRO A 87 6.65 10.38 18.41
C PRO A 87 5.84 11.39 17.60
N LEU A 88 6.11 11.58 16.30
CA LEU A 88 5.34 12.52 15.47
C LEU A 88 3.95 11.98 15.15
N ILE A 89 3.83 10.70 14.78
CA ILE A 89 2.50 10.10 14.56
C ILE A 89 1.68 10.16 15.85
N SER A 90 2.28 9.79 16.99
CA SER A 90 1.63 9.85 18.30
C SER A 90 1.17 11.27 18.64
N ALA A 91 2.03 12.27 18.44
CA ALA A 91 1.69 13.67 18.71
C ALA A 91 0.56 14.19 17.80
N LEU A 92 0.54 13.78 16.53
CA LEU A 92 -0.51 14.14 15.58
C LEU A 92 -1.85 13.44 15.91
N CYS A 93 -1.79 12.21 16.43
CA CYS A 93 -2.98 11.42 16.81
C CYS A 93 -3.58 11.81 18.17
N GLN A 94 -2.77 12.28 19.13
CA GLN A 94 -3.21 12.67 20.48
C GLN A 94 -4.26 13.80 20.49
N ASN A 95 -4.30 14.63 19.44
CA ASN A 95 -5.31 15.69 19.28
C ASN A 95 -6.65 15.19 18.69
N GLY A 96 -6.76 13.92 18.29
CA GLY A 96 -7.89 13.38 17.51
C GLY A 96 -8.59 12.13 18.06
N GLY A 97 -8.20 11.63 19.24
CA GLY A 97 -8.84 10.44 19.85
C GLY A 97 -8.64 9.13 19.07
N GLY A 98 -7.54 9.02 18.31
CA GLY A 98 -7.22 7.86 17.47
C GLY A 98 -6.61 6.67 18.22
N ILE A 99 -6.41 5.58 17.48
CA ILE A 99 -5.78 4.33 17.93
C ILE A 99 -4.35 4.62 18.44
N ASP A 100 -4.05 4.23 19.68
CA ASP A 100 -2.70 4.34 20.24
C ASP A 100 -1.73 3.48 19.41
N PRO A 101 -0.60 4.04 18.97
CA PRO A 101 0.42 3.28 18.27
C PRO A 101 0.84 1.99 18.99
N GLY A 102 0.85 1.95 20.32
CA GLY A 102 1.13 0.74 21.09
C GLY A 102 0.20 -0.45 20.80
N SER A 103 -0.98 -0.21 20.23
CA SER A 103 -1.95 -1.25 19.84
C SER A 103 -1.79 -1.77 18.40
N PHE A 104 -0.85 -1.23 17.60
CA PHE A 104 -0.65 -1.67 16.22
C PHE A 104 -0.28 -3.16 16.12
N ALA A 105 0.46 -3.69 17.10
CA ALA A 105 0.87 -5.09 17.11
C ALA A 105 -0.32 -6.07 17.21
N PHE A 106 -1.44 -5.63 17.78
CA PHE A 106 -2.63 -6.48 17.97
C PHE A 106 -3.64 -6.38 16.81
N ASN A 107 -3.50 -5.38 15.94
CA ASN A 107 -4.46 -5.04 14.87
C ASN A 107 -3.80 -4.99 13.49
N GLN A 108 -2.76 -5.79 13.28
CA GLN A 108 -1.94 -5.76 12.07
C GLN A 108 -2.75 -5.96 10.78
N ASP A 109 -3.66 -6.94 10.80
CA ASP A 109 -4.55 -7.25 9.70
C ASP A 109 -5.52 -6.08 9.40
N LEU A 110 -6.03 -5.41 10.43
CA LEU A 110 -6.92 -4.25 10.28
C LEU A 110 -6.21 -3.06 9.62
N ILE A 111 -4.95 -2.80 10.01
CA ILE A 111 -4.13 -1.73 9.44
C ILE A 111 -3.85 -2.04 7.97
N VAL A 112 -3.32 -3.24 7.68
CA VAL A 112 -2.98 -3.64 6.32
C VAL A 112 -4.21 -3.59 5.42
N ARG A 113 -5.36 -4.11 5.89
CA ARG A 113 -6.61 -4.08 5.14
C ARG A 113 -7.09 -2.66 4.89
N GLY A 114 -7.10 -1.80 5.91
CA GLY A 114 -7.58 -0.42 5.76
C GLY A 114 -6.66 0.42 4.89
N VAL A 115 -5.34 0.23 4.97
CA VAL A 115 -4.38 0.86 4.05
C VAL A 115 -4.60 0.37 2.63
N ALA A 116 -4.82 -0.94 2.43
CA ALA A 116 -5.10 -1.50 1.11
C ALA A 116 -6.40 -0.94 0.50
N GLU A 117 -7.47 -0.85 1.30
CA GLU A 117 -8.75 -0.23 0.90
C GLU A 117 -8.58 1.23 0.46
N ILE A 118 -7.74 2.00 1.15
CA ILE A 118 -7.42 3.38 0.76
C ILE A 118 -6.65 3.40 -0.56
N LEU A 119 -5.62 2.57 -0.70
CA LEU A 119 -4.79 2.51 -1.91
C LEU A 119 -5.61 2.13 -3.16
N ASP A 120 -6.48 1.13 -3.04
CA ASP A 120 -7.33 0.65 -4.14
C ASP A 120 -8.56 1.52 -4.39
N GLY A 121 -9.01 2.26 -3.37
CA GLY A 121 -10.13 3.18 -3.45
C GLY A 121 -9.66 4.58 -3.83
N VAL A 122 -9.74 5.51 -2.88
CA VAL A 122 -9.44 6.94 -3.10
C VAL A 122 -8.00 7.22 -3.49
N GLY A 123 -7.07 6.34 -3.12
CA GLY A 123 -5.65 6.41 -3.47
C GLY A 123 -5.43 6.40 -4.98
N THR A 124 -6.25 5.67 -5.73
CA THR A 124 -6.19 5.67 -7.21
C THR A 124 -6.42 7.06 -7.81
N LEU A 125 -7.12 7.95 -7.10
CA LEU A 125 -7.32 9.34 -7.51
C LEU A 125 -6.22 10.26 -6.95
N ILE A 126 -5.88 10.10 -5.67
CA ILE A 126 -4.93 10.97 -4.94
C ILE A 126 -3.54 10.87 -5.57
N PHE A 127 -3.13 9.67 -5.96
CA PHE A 127 -1.78 9.39 -6.44
C PHE A 127 -1.67 9.36 -7.98
N ASP A 128 -2.75 9.68 -8.70
CA ASP A 128 -2.73 9.83 -10.15
C ASP A 128 -2.28 11.26 -10.53
N ASP A 129 -1.04 11.37 -11.00
CA ASP A 129 -0.45 12.64 -11.41
C ASP A 129 -1.16 13.27 -12.61
N ARG A 130 -1.67 12.46 -13.56
CA ARG A 130 -2.45 12.97 -14.70
C ARG A 130 -3.73 13.61 -14.19
N LEU A 131 -4.46 12.92 -13.32
CA LEU A 131 -5.71 13.41 -12.78
C LEU A 131 -5.50 14.68 -11.94
N TYR A 132 -4.43 14.70 -11.15
CA TYR A 132 -4.03 15.89 -10.39
C TYR A 132 -3.71 17.08 -11.30
N HIS A 133 -2.95 16.88 -12.38
CA HIS A 133 -2.65 17.94 -13.34
C HIS A 133 -3.91 18.48 -14.04
N LEU A 134 -4.87 17.61 -14.39
CA LEU A 134 -6.17 18.03 -14.91
C LEU A 134 -6.94 18.88 -13.89
N TYR A 135 -6.98 18.44 -12.64
CA TYR A 135 -7.63 19.17 -11.55
C TYR A 135 -6.99 20.56 -11.32
N ARG A 136 -5.66 20.66 -11.33
CA ARG A 136 -4.94 21.94 -11.20
C ARG A 136 -5.26 22.90 -12.35
N ARG A 137 -5.33 22.40 -13.60
CA ARG A 137 -5.71 23.21 -14.77
C ARG A 137 -7.15 23.70 -14.68
N HIS A 138 -8.05 22.84 -14.21
CA HIS A 138 -9.44 23.23 -13.94
C HIS A 138 -9.52 24.36 -12.90
N GLN A 139 -8.73 24.29 -11.81
CA GLN A 139 -8.71 25.32 -10.78
C GLN A 139 -8.19 26.69 -11.26
N THR A 140 -7.26 26.72 -12.22
CA THR A 140 -6.71 27.98 -12.75
C THR A 140 -7.58 28.64 -13.82
N GLY A 141 -8.77 28.09 -14.11
CA GLY A 141 -9.70 28.65 -15.09
C GLY A 141 -9.28 28.44 -16.55
N LEU A 142 -8.30 27.55 -16.81
CA LEU A 142 -7.99 27.12 -18.17
C LEU A 142 -9.19 26.32 -18.71
N LEU A 143 -9.98 26.97 -19.56
CA LEU A 143 -11.26 26.48 -20.09
C LEU A 143 -11.08 25.16 -20.86
N GLY A 144 -11.42 24.06 -20.19
CA GLY A 144 -11.63 22.75 -20.78
C GLY A 144 -12.71 22.02 -19.98
N ARG A 145 -13.69 21.42 -20.66
CA ARG A 145 -14.55 20.44 -20.01
C ARG A 145 -13.71 19.18 -19.83
N TYR A 146 -13.53 18.73 -18.59
CA TYR A 146 -12.76 17.52 -18.27
C TYR A 146 -13.72 16.42 -17.85
N PRO A 147 -14.16 15.53 -18.76
CA PRO A 147 -15.11 14.46 -18.46
C PRO A 147 -14.64 13.58 -17.30
N GLU A 148 -13.34 13.37 -17.15
CA GLU A 148 -12.75 12.59 -16.06
C GLU A 148 -13.01 13.20 -14.68
N LEU A 149 -13.07 14.53 -14.57
CA LEU A 149 -13.33 15.24 -13.31
C LEU A 149 -14.83 15.26 -12.96
N GLU A 150 -15.69 15.33 -13.97
CA GLU A 150 -17.17 15.29 -13.82
C GLU A 150 -17.73 13.87 -13.71
N ALA A 151 -16.89 12.85 -13.93
CA ALA A 151 -17.30 11.47 -13.78
C ALA A 151 -17.76 11.20 -12.35
N PRO A 152 -18.81 10.39 -12.14
CA PRO A 152 -19.21 9.96 -10.81
C PRO A 152 -18.06 9.15 -10.20
N TYR A 153 -17.71 9.47 -8.96
CA TYR A 153 -16.81 8.64 -8.20
C TYR A 153 -17.52 7.35 -7.81
N ILE A 154 -16.96 6.23 -8.25
CA ILE A 154 -17.47 4.91 -7.93
C ILE A 154 -16.34 4.20 -7.17
N SER A 155 -16.57 3.97 -5.88
CA SER A 155 -15.70 3.14 -5.04
C SER A 155 -15.95 1.66 -5.34
N LEU A 156 -15.63 1.24 -6.57
CA LEU A 156 -15.61 -0.17 -6.93
C LEU A 156 -14.16 -0.64 -6.97
N PRO A 157 -13.87 -1.87 -6.53
CA PRO A 157 -12.56 -2.46 -6.72
C PRO A 157 -12.27 -2.46 -8.22
N VAL A 158 -11.24 -1.73 -8.64
CA VAL A 158 -10.78 -1.81 -10.02
C VAL A 158 -10.39 -3.27 -10.26
N THR A 159 -11.09 -3.95 -11.18
CA THR A 159 -10.77 -5.33 -11.52
C THR A 159 -9.46 -5.36 -12.29
N VAL A 160 -8.35 -5.41 -11.55
CA VAL A 160 -7.02 -5.52 -12.14
C VAL A 160 -6.75 -6.98 -12.55
N PRO A 161 -6.09 -7.21 -13.70
CA PRO A 161 -5.65 -8.54 -14.10
C PRO A 161 -4.85 -9.22 -12.99
N GLU A 162 -4.93 -10.54 -12.92
CA GLU A 162 -4.19 -11.31 -11.92
C GLU A 162 -2.70 -11.03 -11.95
N ASP A 163 -2.14 -10.78 -13.12
CA ASP A 163 -0.72 -10.48 -13.31
C ASP A 163 -0.29 -9.21 -12.54
N CYS A 164 -1.13 -8.18 -12.47
CA CYS A 164 -0.82 -6.93 -11.74
C CYS A 164 -0.82 -7.14 -10.22
N ARG A 165 -1.72 -8.00 -9.73
CA ARG A 165 -1.85 -8.37 -8.30
C ARG A 165 -1.10 -9.64 -7.93
N SER A 166 -0.03 -9.96 -8.66
CA SER A 166 0.77 -11.16 -8.45
C SER A 166 2.21 -10.87 -8.06
N MET A 167 2.76 -11.74 -7.23
CA MET A 167 4.17 -11.80 -6.93
C MET A 167 4.76 -13.13 -7.38
N PHE A 168 5.96 -13.06 -7.93
CA PHE A 168 6.80 -14.22 -8.17
C PHE A 168 7.64 -14.48 -6.94
N ILE A 169 7.66 -15.73 -6.48
CA ILE A 169 8.44 -16.15 -5.32
C ILE A 169 9.50 -17.17 -5.72
N THR A 170 10.64 -17.14 -5.06
CA THR A 170 11.72 -18.12 -5.24
C THR A 170 12.20 -18.65 -3.90
N PHE A 171 12.56 -19.93 -3.89
CA PHE A 171 13.07 -20.64 -2.72
C PHE A 171 14.56 -20.93 -2.86
N SER A 172 15.25 -20.97 -1.73
CA SER A 172 16.58 -21.57 -1.66
C SER A 172 16.51 -23.07 -1.95
N LYS A 173 17.58 -23.63 -2.52
CA LYS A 173 17.64 -25.04 -2.93
C LYS A 173 17.37 -25.97 -1.74
N GLY A 174 16.33 -26.81 -1.87
CA GLY A 174 15.92 -27.75 -0.81
C GLY A 174 15.18 -27.12 0.36
N GLN A 175 14.87 -25.81 0.30
CA GLN A 175 14.16 -25.06 1.34
C GLN A 175 12.80 -24.56 0.83
N SER A 176 12.12 -25.38 0.01
CA SER A 176 10.79 -25.02 -0.50
C SER A 176 9.79 -24.90 0.62
N VAL A 177 8.84 -23.97 0.47
CA VAL A 177 7.75 -23.77 1.40
C VAL A 177 6.44 -24.27 0.78
N GLU A 178 5.64 -24.96 1.58
CA GLU A 178 4.36 -25.49 1.12
C GLU A 178 3.34 -24.37 0.91
N ARG A 179 2.33 -24.68 0.08
CA ARG A 179 1.27 -23.72 -0.25
C ARG A 179 0.55 -23.20 0.99
N ASP A 180 0.22 -24.10 1.91
CA ASP A 180 -0.58 -23.79 3.10
C ASP A 180 0.24 -22.96 4.09
N GLU A 181 1.56 -23.19 4.18
CA GLU A 181 2.47 -22.37 5.00
C GLU A 181 2.54 -20.91 4.49
N ILE A 182 2.52 -20.71 3.17
CA ILE A 182 2.45 -19.36 2.57
C ILE A 182 1.10 -18.71 2.88
N PHE A 183 0.00 -19.47 2.77
CA PHE A 183 -1.33 -18.96 3.14
C PHE A 183 -1.38 -18.56 4.61
N ASP A 184 -0.91 -19.41 5.51
CA ASP A 184 -0.94 -19.17 6.95
C ASP A 184 -0.10 -17.95 7.33
N TYR A 185 1.09 -17.80 6.73
CA TYR A 185 1.95 -16.62 6.95
C TYR A 185 1.22 -15.32 6.62
N PHE A 186 0.70 -15.20 5.40
CA PHE A 186 0.02 -13.98 4.96
C PHE A 186 -1.34 -13.79 5.64
N ARG A 187 -2.06 -14.88 5.95
CA ARG A 187 -3.35 -14.82 6.64
C ARG A 187 -3.20 -14.33 8.06
N HIS A 188 -2.20 -14.83 8.78
CA HIS A 188 -1.92 -14.40 10.14
C HIS A 188 -1.54 -12.92 10.19
N LYS A 189 -0.74 -12.48 9.23
CA LYS A 189 -0.17 -11.13 9.23
C LYS A 189 -1.14 -10.08 8.69
N TRP A 190 -1.78 -10.39 7.56
CA TRP A 190 -2.46 -9.44 6.69
C TRP A 190 -3.93 -9.79 6.45
N GLY A 191 -4.44 -10.81 7.13
CA GLY A 191 -5.80 -11.30 6.96
C GLY A 191 -6.02 -11.99 5.62
N ASP A 192 -7.28 -12.03 5.18
CA ASP A 192 -7.65 -12.68 3.92
C ASP A 192 -7.21 -11.85 2.71
N CYS A 193 -5.93 -11.95 2.32
CA CYS A 193 -5.32 -11.16 1.25
C CYS A 193 -4.92 -11.97 0.01
N ILE A 194 -4.85 -13.31 0.10
CA ILE A 194 -4.45 -14.20 -0.99
C ILE A 194 -5.67 -14.86 -1.64
N VAL A 195 -5.74 -14.82 -2.96
CA VAL A 195 -6.70 -15.60 -3.76
C VAL A 195 -6.18 -17.00 -4.01
N ARG A 196 -4.93 -17.13 -4.47
CA ARG A 196 -4.32 -18.45 -4.72
C ARG A 196 -2.79 -18.40 -4.71
N VAL A 197 -2.19 -19.55 -4.45
CA VAL A 197 -0.73 -19.78 -4.57
C VAL A 197 -0.49 -20.93 -5.53
N LEU A 198 0.35 -20.67 -6.54
CA LEU A 198 0.76 -21.64 -7.55
C LEU A 198 2.24 -21.96 -7.33
N LEU A 199 2.60 -23.23 -7.18
CA LEU A 199 4.00 -23.66 -7.07
C LEU A 199 4.43 -24.34 -8.36
N GLU A 200 5.73 -24.33 -8.64
CA GLU A 200 6.32 -25.12 -9.70
C GLU A 200 5.87 -26.59 -9.62
N LYS A 201 5.47 -27.16 -10.76
CA LYS A 201 5.14 -28.58 -10.86
C LYS A 201 6.44 -29.38 -10.92
N THR A 202 6.68 -30.22 -9.93
CA THR A 202 7.86 -31.09 -9.91
C THR A 202 7.52 -32.50 -10.38
N THR A 203 8.27 -33.02 -11.35
CA THR A 203 8.02 -34.34 -11.94
C THR A 203 8.53 -35.44 -11.01
N GLY A 204 7.64 -36.36 -10.62
CA GLY A 204 8.01 -37.59 -9.91
C GLY A 204 8.37 -37.43 -8.42
N GLY A 205 8.02 -36.31 -7.78
CA GLY A 205 8.15 -36.11 -6.33
C GLY A 205 9.59 -36.07 -5.79
N ARG A 206 10.59 -36.13 -6.66
CA ARG A 206 12.02 -36.16 -6.29
C ARG A 206 12.67 -34.79 -6.16
N THR A 207 12.03 -33.75 -6.67
CA THR A 207 12.52 -32.37 -6.60
C THR A 207 11.53 -31.49 -5.86
N THR A 208 12.05 -30.60 -5.04
CA THR A 208 11.28 -29.55 -4.35
C THR A 208 11.03 -28.37 -5.30
N PRO A 209 9.86 -27.73 -5.26
CA PRO A 209 9.60 -26.52 -6.04
C PRO A 209 10.68 -25.45 -5.78
N MET A 210 11.18 -24.80 -6.83
CA MET A 210 12.18 -23.73 -6.71
C MET A 210 11.56 -22.33 -6.82
N TYR A 211 10.35 -22.24 -7.35
CA TYR A 211 9.62 -20.99 -7.47
C TYR A 211 8.11 -21.20 -7.42
N GLY A 212 7.40 -20.08 -7.32
CA GLY A 212 5.95 -20.03 -7.33
C GLY A 212 5.43 -18.65 -7.70
N ARG A 213 4.11 -18.53 -7.62
CA ARG A 213 3.35 -17.30 -7.84
C ARG A 213 2.29 -17.17 -6.77
N ILE A 214 2.28 -16.04 -6.06
CA ILE A 214 1.22 -15.65 -5.14
C ILE A 214 0.31 -14.68 -5.88
N ILE A 215 -0.99 -14.90 -5.82
CA ILE A 215 -2.00 -14.01 -6.40
C ILE A 215 -2.80 -13.42 -5.25
N PHE A 216 -2.65 -12.12 -5.05
CA PHE A 216 -3.36 -11.37 -4.02
C PHE A 216 -4.75 -10.98 -4.49
N ARG A 217 -5.62 -10.60 -3.56
CA ARG A 217 -6.95 -10.04 -3.86
C ARG A 217 -6.87 -8.70 -4.55
N SER A 218 -5.80 -7.95 -4.32
CA SER A 218 -5.58 -6.64 -4.93
C SER A 218 -4.10 -6.31 -5.13
N GLU A 219 -3.83 -5.34 -6.01
CA GLU A 219 -2.48 -4.82 -6.28
C GLU A 219 -1.93 -4.03 -5.09
N ALA A 220 -2.77 -3.43 -4.24
CA ALA A 220 -2.32 -2.77 -3.01
C ALA A 220 -1.44 -3.69 -2.15
N PHE A 221 -1.78 -4.99 -2.02
CA PHE A 221 -0.94 -5.93 -1.26
C PHE A 221 0.43 -6.13 -1.89
N VAL A 222 0.54 -6.16 -3.22
CA VAL A 222 1.84 -6.23 -3.91
C VAL A 222 2.68 -4.99 -3.60
N SER A 223 2.06 -3.80 -3.64
CA SER A 223 2.72 -2.54 -3.26
C SER A 223 3.18 -2.53 -1.82
N LEU A 224 2.35 -3.07 -0.91
CA LEU A 224 2.71 -3.16 0.50
C LEU A 224 3.88 -4.11 0.68
N VAL A 225 3.87 -5.32 0.10
CA VAL A 225 4.98 -6.30 0.28
C VAL A 225 6.30 -5.71 -0.17
N LEU A 226 6.29 -5.01 -1.30
CA LEU A 226 7.48 -4.43 -1.89
C LEU A 226 7.93 -3.15 -1.21
N ASN A 227 6.99 -2.37 -0.66
CA ASN A 227 7.20 -1.08 -0.02
C ASN A 227 8.24 -0.17 -0.72
N GLY A 228 8.17 -0.04 -2.05
CA GLY A 228 9.10 0.77 -2.84
C GLY A 228 10.46 0.15 -3.18
N GLU A 229 10.63 -1.14 -2.88
CA GLU A 229 11.75 -1.95 -3.34
C GLU A 229 11.34 -2.89 -4.49
N ASP A 230 12.29 -3.28 -5.34
CA ASP A 230 12.02 -4.21 -6.44
C ASP A 230 11.79 -5.66 -5.97
N ARG A 231 12.32 -5.97 -4.78
CA ARG A 231 12.27 -7.30 -4.17
C ARG A 231 12.14 -7.18 -2.66
N ALA A 232 11.47 -8.16 -2.06
CA ALA A 232 11.37 -8.33 -0.62
C ALA A 232 11.82 -9.74 -0.24
N ALA A 233 12.31 -9.91 0.99
CA ALA A 233 12.59 -11.22 1.58
C ALA A 233 11.70 -11.40 2.82
N ILE A 234 11.11 -12.58 2.96
CA ILE A 234 10.37 -13.01 4.16
C ILE A 234 10.93 -14.33 4.66
N PHE A 235 10.72 -14.62 5.95
CA PHE A 235 11.10 -15.88 6.56
C PHE A 235 9.84 -16.65 6.95
N ILE A 236 9.68 -17.88 6.46
CA ILE A 236 8.59 -18.78 6.83
C ILE A 236 9.17 -20.05 7.44
N ARG A 237 9.04 -20.21 8.76
CA ARG A 237 9.66 -21.30 9.54
C ARG A 237 11.16 -21.41 9.23
N ASP A 238 11.88 -20.31 9.43
CA ASP A 238 13.33 -20.16 9.21
C ASP A 238 13.81 -20.31 7.75
N ARG A 239 12.91 -20.42 6.78
CA ARG A 239 13.24 -20.46 5.35
C ARG A 239 13.04 -19.10 4.72
N GLU A 240 14.10 -18.56 4.14
CA GLU A 240 14.06 -17.33 3.36
C GLU A 240 13.35 -17.56 2.02
N ILE A 241 12.36 -16.71 1.74
CA ILE A 241 11.64 -16.66 0.47
C ILE A 241 11.85 -15.26 -0.11
N TRP A 242 12.27 -15.20 -1.36
CA TRP A 242 12.40 -13.95 -2.10
C TRP A 242 11.14 -13.71 -2.92
N LEU A 243 10.64 -12.48 -2.87
CA LEU A 243 9.43 -12.04 -3.56
C LEU A 243 9.77 -10.86 -4.47
N ARG A 244 9.14 -10.81 -5.64
CA ARG A 244 9.18 -9.67 -6.55
C ARG A 244 7.88 -9.56 -7.34
N LYS A 245 7.62 -8.41 -7.98
CA LYS A 245 6.46 -8.28 -8.88
C LYS A 245 6.49 -9.37 -9.96
N TYR A 246 5.35 -10.02 -10.19
CA TYR A 246 5.22 -10.99 -11.27
C TYR A 246 5.26 -10.28 -12.62
N ILE A 247 6.06 -10.81 -13.55
CA ILE A 247 6.12 -10.31 -14.92
C ILE A 247 5.60 -11.45 -15.80
N PRO A 248 4.46 -11.28 -16.49
CA PRO A 248 3.95 -12.31 -17.39
C PRO A 248 4.96 -12.55 -18.49
N ARG A 249 5.19 -13.83 -18.83
CA ARG A 249 5.95 -14.16 -20.03
C ARG A 249 5.06 -13.84 -21.23
N PRO A 250 5.58 -13.17 -22.28
CA PRO A 250 4.82 -13.05 -23.52
C PRO A 250 4.44 -14.46 -23.99
N HIS A 251 3.18 -14.65 -24.39
CA HIS A 251 2.79 -15.87 -25.09
C HIS A 251 3.56 -15.88 -26.41
N ASN A 252 4.57 -16.75 -26.52
CA ASN A 252 5.05 -17.15 -27.83
C ASN A 252 3.92 -17.99 -28.44
N GLY A 253 3.15 -17.37 -29.35
CA GLY A 253 2.17 -18.06 -30.19
C GLY A 253 2.85 -18.99 -31.18
#